data_AF-A0A6L8GUR6-F1
#
_entry.id   AF-A0A6L8GUR6-F1
#
_cell.length_a   1.000
_cell.length_b   1.000
_cell.length_c   1.000
_cell.angle_alpha   90.00
_cell.angle_beta   90.00
_cell.angle_gamma   90.00
#
_symmetry.space_group_name_H-M   'P 1'
#
loop_
_entity.id
_entity.type
_entity.pdbx_description
1 polymer ?
#
loop_
_entity_poly.entity_id
_entity_poly.type
_entity_poly.pdbx_seq_one_letter_code
_entity_poly.pdbx_strand_id
1 'polypeptide(L)' 'MAIFYRGAGINTYWYLNDPMEQGFVARNSGMTSTITRQMLHIARSTVNSPFISLTRSYGVA' A
#
# COMPACT_ATOMS: atom_id res chain seq x y z
N MET A 1 15.68 -20.54 -5.77
CA MET A 1 14.47 -19.89 -6.33
C MET A 1 14.18 -18.66 -5.51
N ALA A 2 14.17 -17.47 -6.10
CA ALA A 2 13.83 -16.26 -5.37
C ALA A 2 12.34 -16.27 -5.03
N ILE A 3 12.01 -16.08 -3.75
CA ILE A 3 10.63 -15.93 -3.30
C ILE A 3 10.23 -14.49 -3.65
N PHE A 4 9.47 -14.31 -4.73
CA PHE A 4 8.88 -13.01 -5.03
C PHE A 4 7.63 -12.85 -4.17
N TYR A 5 7.61 -11.83 -3.32
CA TYR A 5 6.41 -11.46 -2.56
C TYR A 5 5.28 -11.12 -3.53
N ARG A 6 4.06 -11.49 -3.17
CA ARG A 6 2.87 -11.28 -4.00
C ARG A 6 2.72 -9.78 -4.32
N GLY A 7 3.04 -9.39 -5.55
CA GLY A 7 3.04 -7.99 -5.99
C GLY A 7 4.40 -7.44 -6.47
N ALA A 8 5.50 -8.17 -6.29
CA ALA A 8 6.87 -7.80 -6.69
C ALA A 8 7.50 -8.70 -7.78
N GLY A 9 6.68 -9.40 -8.57
CA GLY A 9 7.12 -10.11 -9.77
C GLY A 9 7.28 -9.19 -10.98
N ILE A 10 7.89 -9.69 -12.06
CA ILE A 10 8.04 -8.92 -13.31
C ILE A 10 6.65 -8.48 -13.81
N ASN A 11 6.51 -7.21 -14.18
CA ASN A 11 5.25 -6.55 -14.60
C ASN A 11 4.15 -6.45 -13.53
N THR A 12 4.42 -6.70 -12.25
CA THR A 12 3.45 -6.44 -11.17
C THR A 12 3.63 -5.04 -10.58
N TYR A 13 2.66 -4.60 -9.77
CA TYR A 13 2.61 -3.22 -9.25
C TYR A 13 3.92 -2.72 -8.64
N TRP A 14 4.60 -3.52 -7.81
CA TRP A 14 5.84 -3.12 -7.16
C TRP A 14 7.06 -3.17 -8.08
N TYR A 15 7.02 -3.97 -9.16
CA TYR A 15 8.08 -3.97 -10.17
C TYR A 15 8.00 -2.73 -11.06
N LEU A 16 6.78 -2.29 -11.37
CA LEU A 16 6.55 -1.08 -12.17
C LEU A 16 6.72 0.21 -11.38
N ASN A 17 6.50 0.16 -10.06
CA ASN A 17 6.60 1.29 -9.15
C ASN A 17 7.60 0.93 -8.04
N ASP A 18 8.89 0.84 -8.40
CA ASP A 18 9.95 0.45 -7.48
C ASP A 18 9.93 1.38 -6.25
N PRO A 19 9.60 0.86 -5.05
CA PRO A 19 9.54 1.68 -3.85
C PRO A 19 10.92 2.23 -3.44
N MET A 20 12.02 1.63 -3.89
CA MET A 20 13.37 2.15 -3.62
C MET A 20 13.61 3.46 -4.36
N GLU A 21 13.03 3.64 -5.54
CA GLU A 21 13.16 4.86 -6.34
C GLU A 21 12.03 5.86 -6.07
N GLN A 22 10.79 5.38 -5.96
CA GLN A 22 9.58 6.22 -5.92
C GLN A 22 8.99 6.38 -4.53
N GLY A 23 9.42 5.56 -3.56
CA GLY A 23 8.82 5.48 -2.23
C GLY A 23 7.42 4.84 -2.23
N PHE A 24 6.81 4.81 -1.05
CA PHE A 24 5.42 4.36 -0.90
C PHE A 24 4.47 5.54 -1.06
N VAL A 25 3.62 5.48 -2.08
CA VAL A 25 2.60 6.50 -2.35
C VAL A 25 1.21 5.92 -2.15
N ALA A 26 0.39 6.60 -1.35
CA ALA A 26 -1.02 6.27 -1.22
C ALA A 26 -1.75 6.48 -2.55
N ARG A 27 -2.74 5.63 -2.87
CA ARG A 27 -3.46 5.70 -4.15
C ARG A 27 -4.06 7.08 -4.43
N ASN A 28 -4.47 7.81 -3.40
CA ASN A 28 -4.95 9.18 -3.54
C ASN A 28 -4.37 10.08 -2.42
N SER A 29 -3.06 10.30 -2.48
CA SER A 29 -2.31 11.10 -1.50
C SER A 29 -2.78 12.55 -1.38
N GLY A 30 -3.40 13.12 -2.42
CA GLY A 30 -3.97 14.48 -2.40
C GLY A 30 -5.32 14.60 -1.69
N MET A 31 -5.95 13.47 -1.31
CA MET A 31 -7.25 13.49 -0.64
C MET A 31 -7.13 13.98 0.81
N THR A 32 -8.07 14.82 1.26
CA THR A 32 -8.09 15.31 2.64
C THR A 32 -8.21 14.16 3.66
N SER A 33 -7.26 14.11 4.57
CA SER A 33 -7.28 13.22 5.74
C SER A 33 -8.39 13.62 6.70
N THR A 34 -9.31 12.70 6.99
CA THR A 34 -10.37 12.88 7.99
C THR A 34 -10.52 11.62 8.84
N ILE A 35 -11.02 11.76 10.08
CA ILE A 35 -11.24 10.64 11.00
C ILE A 35 -12.15 9.58 10.34
N THR A 36 -13.25 10.00 9.73
CA THR A 36 -14.19 9.10 9.04
C THR A 36 -13.49 8.30 7.93
N ARG A 37 -12.61 8.93 7.15
CA ARG A 37 -11.84 8.23 6.11
C ARG A 37 -10.82 7.27 6.69
N GLN A 38 -10.16 7.64 7.78
CA GLN A 38 -9.23 6.76 8.47
C GLN A 38 -9.97 5.51 9.01
N MET A 39 -11.14 5.70 9.61
CA MET A 39 -12.00 4.58 10.05
C MET A 39 -12.42 3.69 8.88
N LEU A 40 -12.85 4.26 7.75
CA LEU A 40 -13.21 3.49 6.55
C LEU A 40 -12.01 2.74 5.96
N HIS A 41 -10.84 3.37 5.93
CA HIS A 41 -9.58 2.75 5.47
C HIS A 41 -9.22 1.53 6.31
N ILE A 42 -9.33 1.64 7.63
CA ILE A 42 -9.03 0.55 8.56
C ILE A 42 -10.10 -0.55 8.45
N ALA A 43 -11.39 -0.19 8.55
CA ALA A 43 -12.48 -1.16 8.68
C ALA A 43 -12.86 -1.87 7.37
N ARG A 44 -12.67 -1.22 6.22
CA ARG A 44 -13.09 -1.74 4.90
C ARG A 44 -11.94 -2.00 3.94
N SER A 45 -10.69 -1.77 4.36
CA SER A 45 -9.51 -1.86 3.49
C SER A 45 -9.69 -1.08 2.18
N THR A 46 -10.30 0.11 2.25
CA THR A 46 -10.55 0.91 1.05
C THR A 46 -9.23 1.36 0.44
N VAL A 47 -8.95 0.91 -0.77
CA VAL A 47 -7.72 1.26 -1.51
C VAL A 47 -7.71 2.69 -2.04
N ASN A 48 -8.86 3.38 -2.12
CA ASN A 48 -8.94 4.78 -2.53
C ASN A 48 -8.94 5.71 -1.31
N SER A 49 -7.77 5.89 -0.72
CA SER A 49 -7.58 6.71 0.47
C SER A 49 -6.22 7.43 0.42
N PRO A 50 -6.00 8.45 1.27
CA PRO A 50 -4.70 9.08 1.43
C PRO A 50 -3.76 8.30 2.36
N PHE A 51 -4.07 7.04 2.70
CA PHE A 51 -3.36 6.27 3.73
C PHE A 51 -2.67 5.03 3.17
N ILE A 52 -1.54 4.68 3.78
CA ILE A 52 -0.82 3.42 3.53
C ILE A 52 -0.88 2.60 4.81
N SER A 53 -1.25 1.32 4.67
CA SER A 53 -1.25 0.38 5.79
C SER A 53 0.13 -0.25 5.94
N LEU A 54 0.62 -0.32 7.18
CA LEU A 54 1.86 -0.99 7.53
C LEU A 54 1.58 -2.00 8.64
N THR A 55 2.31 -3.11 8.65
CA THR A 55 2.28 -4.09 9.74
C THR A 55 3.71 -4.41 10.16
N ARG A 56 3.90 -4.64 11.47
CA ARG A 56 5.19 -5.11 12.01
C ARG A 56 5.32 -6.63 11.94
N SER A 57 4.24 -7.35 11.63
CA SER A 57 4.26 -8.80 11.53
C SER A 57 4.52 -9.23 10.10
N TYR A 58 5.67 -9.86 9.88
CA TYR A 58 6.04 -10.41 8.57
C TYR A 58 5.04 -11.47 8.08
N GLY A 59 4.42 -12.24 8.97
CA GLY A 59 3.41 -13.25 8.59
C GLY A 59 2.04 -12.66 8.19
N VAL A 60 1.84 -11.35 8.41
CA VAL A 60 0.59 -10.63 8.07
C VAL A 60 0.79 -9.72 6.86
N ALA A 61 2.04 -9.28 6.60
CA ALA A 61 2.40 -8.45 5.45
C ALA A 61 2.22 -9.23 4.13
#